data_AF-A0A6L3AV89-F1
#
_entry.id   AF-A0A6L3AV89-F1
#
_cell.length_a   1.000
_cell.length_b   1.000
_cell.length_c   1.000
_cell.angle_alpha   90.00
_cell.angle_beta   90.00
_cell.angle_gamma   90.00
#
_symmetry.space_group_name_H-M   'P 1'
#
loop_
_entity.id
_entity.type
_entity.pdbx_description
1 polymer ?
#
loop_
_entity_poly.entity_id
_entity_poly.type
_entity_poly.pdbx_seq_one_letter_code
_entity_poly.pdbx_strand_id
1 'polypeptide(L)'
;MAPVAAGQPTRFAIQKARGKGWKTLEVGEDLDHARARFNLMVRVNPRAYFRLIQLDHNAGAGGDGMEFNWKLIELHDPNQGGAAGAGRQAAPARTAPRSAKARTAAKGLRRREKVPLPLKFYAAVVLAGVLIGGVLYLRHGLPGP
;
A
#
# COMPACT_ATOMS: atom_id res chain seq x y z
N MET A 1 -19.67 30.20 15.12
CA MET A 1 -19.02 28.99 15.68
C MET A 1 -19.66 27.80 14.97
N ALA A 2 -19.04 27.25 13.93
CA ALA A 2 -19.61 26.11 13.20
C ALA A 2 -19.43 24.83 14.04
N PRO A 3 -20.42 23.92 14.09
CA PRO A 3 -20.28 22.68 14.83
C PRO A 3 -19.19 21.84 14.18
N VAL A 4 -18.17 21.49 14.97
CA VAL A 4 -17.18 20.47 14.61
C VAL A 4 -17.97 19.19 14.39
N ALA A 5 -18.10 18.76 13.13
CA ALA A 5 -18.71 17.48 12.80
C ALA A 5 -18.04 16.43 13.67
N ALA A 6 -18.83 15.72 14.49
CA ALA A 6 -18.34 14.63 15.33
C ALA A 6 -17.79 13.55 14.40
N GLY A 7 -16.49 13.64 14.11
CA GLY A 7 -15.79 12.69 13.27
C GLY A 7 -15.95 11.32 13.90
N GLN A 8 -16.47 10.36 13.13
CA GLN A 8 -16.50 8.96 13.55
C GLN A 8 -15.12 8.56 14.07
N PRO A 9 -15.04 7.81 15.18
CA PRO A 9 -13.76 7.50 15.82
C PRO A 9 -12.88 6.68 14.88
N THR A 10 -11.57 6.97 14.90
CA THR A 10 -10.56 6.16 14.23
C THR A 10 -10.66 4.71 14.71
N ARG A 11 -10.66 3.77 13.77
CA ARG A 11 -10.69 2.33 14.08
C ARG A 11 -9.44 1.65 13.54
N PHE A 12 -9.00 0.59 14.19
CA PHE A 12 -7.86 -0.24 13.79
C PHE A 12 -8.35 -1.63 13.47
N ALA A 13 -8.01 -2.14 12.29
CA ALA A 13 -8.41 -3.48 11.86
C ALA A 13 -7.20 -4.38 11.66
N ILE A 14 -7.30 -5.59 12.21
CA ILE A 14 -6.34 -6.66 11.99
C ILE A 14 -6.89 -7.55 10.88
N GLN A 15 -6.09 -7.77 9.85
CA GLN A 15 -6.48 -8.59 8.70
C GLN A 15 -5.45 -9.69 8.42
N LYS A 16 -5.95 -10.83 7.97
CA LYS A 16 -5.16 -11.98 7.57
C LYS A 16 -5.36 -12.28 6.09
N ALA A 17 -4.28 -12.60 5.37
CA ALA A 17 -4.42 -13.00 3.97
C ALA A 17 -5.15 -14.35 3.85
N ARG A 18 -6.07 -14.43 2.89
CA ARG A 18 -6.81 -15.64 2.52
C ARG A 18 -6.90 -15.69 1.00
N GLY A 19 -6.10 -16.57 0.38
CA GLY A 19 -6.03 -16.66 -1.08
C GLY A 19 -5.54 -15.36 -1.70
N LYS A 20 -6.38 -14.74 -2.56
CA LYS A 20 -6.08 -13.44 -3.20
C LYS A 20 -6.58 -12.22 -2.40
N GLY A 21 -7.30 -12.43 -1.30
CA GLY A 21 -7.95 -11.37 -0.52
C GLY A 21 -7.43 -11.25 0.91
N TRP A 22 -7.92 -10.22 1.61
CA TRP A 22 -7.67 -9.99 3.03
C TRP A 22 -8.97 -10.17 3.80
N LYS A 23 -8.93 -11.01 4.84
CA LYS A 23 -10.06 -11.21 5.75
C LYS A 23 -9.82 -10.40 7.02
N THR A 24 -10.75 -9.51 7.36
CA THR A 24 -10.77 -8.84 8.67
C THR A 24 -11.07 -9.85 9.75
N LEU A 25 -10.22 -9.90 10.77
CA LEU A 25 -10.39 -10.74 11.94
C LEU A 25 -10.97 -9.96 13.10
N GLU A 26 -10.46 -8.76 13.33
CA GLU A 26 -10.80 -7.94 14.49
C GLU A 26 -10.72 -6.47 14.10
N VAL A 27 -11.61 -5.66 14.69
CA VAL A 27 -11.61 -4.21 14.58
C VAL A 27 -11.70 -3.67 16.00
N GLY A 28 -10.74 -2.85 16.40
CA GLY A 28 -10.69 -2.18 17.70
C GLY A 28 -10.60 -0.66 17.54
N GLU A 29 -10.78 0.07 18.65
CA GLU A 29 -10.71 1.53 18.68
C GLU A 29 -9.36 2.04 19.19
N ASP A 30 -8.63 1.21 19.95
CA ASP A 30 -7.33 1.55 20.51
C ASP A 30 -6.17 0.88 19.74
N LEU A 31 -5.12 1.67 19.48
CA LEU A 31 -3.96 1.24 18.70
C LEU A 31 -3.07 0.27 19.48
N ASP A 32 -2.81 0.56 20.75
CA ASP A 32 -1.89 -0.24 21.56
C ASP A 32 -2.48 -1.62 21.84
N HIS A 33 -3.79 -1.68 22.12
CA HIS A 33 -4.52 -2.93 22.22
C HIS A 33 -4.50 -3.71 20.90
N ALA A 34 -4.81 -3.06 19.76
CA ALA A 34 -4.80 -3.70 18.45
C ALA A 34 -3.41 -4.22 18.06
N ARG A 35 -2.34 -3.49 18.41
CA ARG A 35 -0.95 -3.91 18.17
C ARG A 35 -0.57 -5.12 19.04
N ALA A 36 -0.96 -5.14 20.31
CA ALA A 36 -0.73 -6.29 21.18
C ALA A 36 -1.42 -7.56 20.65
N ARG A 37 -2.67 -7.42 20.20
CA ARG A 37 -3.44 -8.49 19.57
C ARG A 37 -2.82 -8.96 18.25
N PHE A 38 -2.37 -8.03 17.40
CA PHE A 38 -1.65 -8.33 16.16
C PHE A 38 -0.40 -9.17 16.43
N ASN A 39 0.43 -8.75 17.38
CA ASN A 39 1.64 -9.47 17.77
C ASN A 39 1.32 -10.89 18.29
N LEU A 40 0.26 -11.05 19.07
CA LEU A 40 -0.20 -12.35 19.53
C LEU A 40 -0.63 -13.24 18.36
N MET A 41 -1.42 -12.72 17.42
CA MET A 41 -1.87 -13.47 16.24
C MET A 41 -0.70 -13.90 15.34
N VAL A 42 0.29 -13.02 15.16
CA VAL A 42 1.53 -13.33 14.44
C VAL A 42 2.29 -14.45 15.13
N ARG A 43 2.42 -14.41 16.47
CA ARG A 43 3.08 -15.48 17.24
C ARG A 43 2.36 -16.83 17.12
N VAL A 44 1.02 -16.82 17.11
CA VAL A 44 0.21 -18.05 16.98
C VAL A 44 0.28 -18.64 15.57
N ASN A 45 0.39 -17.80 14.52
CA ASN A 45 0.47 -18.26 13.14
C ASN A 45 1.56 -17.53 12.34
N PRO A 46 2.85 -17.78 12.61
CA PRO A 46 3.95 -16.98 12.07
C PRO A 46 4.13 -17.11 10.56
N ARG A 47 3.54 -18.13 9.94
CA ARG A 47 3.62 -18.41 8.50
C ARG A 47 2.55 -17.69 7.68
N ALA A 48 1.58 -17.05 8.33
CA ALA A 48 0.53 -16.32 7.63
C ALA A 48 0.88 -14.84 7.50
N TYR A 49 0.44 -14.23 6.41
CA TYR A 49 0.49 -12.79 6.23
C TYR A 49 -0.57 -12.13 7.12
N PHE A 50 -0.14 -11.16 7.92
CA PHE A 50 -1.03 -10.32 8.71
C PHE A 50 -0.75 -8.85 8.43
N ARG A 51 -1.78 -8.01 8.48
CA ARG A 51 -1.64 -6.56 8.45
C ARG A 51 -2.50 -5.89 9.51
N LEU A 52 -1.98 -4.80 10.06
CA LEU A 52 -2.70 -3.86 10.91
C LEU A 52 -2.94 -2.59 10.10
N ILE A 53 -4.20 -2.20 9.97
CA ILE A 53 -4.60 -0.99 9.24
C ILE A 53 -5.37 -0.05 10.17
N GLN A 54 -5.16 1.25 9.99
CA GLN A 54 -6.00 2.31 10.53
C GLN A 54 -7.08 2.64 9.52
N LEU A 55 -8.29 2.87 10.01
CA LEU A 55 -9.48 3.24 9.26
C LEU A 55 -9.94 4.59 9.83
N ASP A 56 -9.70 5.64 9.07
CA ASP A 56 -10.16 6.99 9.39
C ASP A 56 -11.36 7.33 8.51
N HIS A 57 -12.39 7.91 9.11
CA HIS A 57 -13.58 8.33 8.36
C HIS A 57 -13.28 9.61 7.57
N ASN A 58 -13.51 9.60 6.26
CA ASN A 58 -13.35 10.79 5.44
C ASN A 58 -14.62 11.64 5.49
N ALA A 59 -14.66 12.64 6.37
CA ALA A 59 -15.80 13.53 6.53
C ALA A 59 -16.04 14.48 5.33
N GLY A 60 -15.17 14.48 4.31
CA GLY A 60 -15.22 15.37 3.14
C GLY A 60 -15.60 14.71 1.81
N ALA A 61 -15.93 13.42 1.80
CA ALA A 61 -16.35 12.73 0.58
C ALA A 61 -17.80 13.13 0.24
N GLY A 62 -17.98 14.07 -0.68
CA GLY A 62 -19.27 14.63 -1.10
C GLY A 62 -20.18 13.68 -1.89
N GLY A 63 -20.12 12.37 -1.63
CA GLY A 63 -21.02 11.37 -2.19
C GLY A 63 -21.45 10.40 -1.10
N ASP A 64 -22.67 9.86 -1.19
CA ASP A 64 -23.38 8.98 -0.24
C ASP A 64 -22.65 7.70 0.25
N GLY A 65 -21.34 7.56 0.01
CA GLY A 65 -20.51 6.47 0.49
C GLY A 65 -19.86 6.80 1.83
N MET A 66 -19.97 5.89 2.80
CA MET A 66 -19.09 5.84 3.97
C MET A 66 -17.66 5.52 3.49
N GLU A 67 -16.93 6.53 3.02
CA GLU A 67 -15.57 6.38 2.54
C GLU A 67 -14.57 6.38 3.71
N PHE A 68 -13.78 5.31 3.79
CA PHE A 68 -12.74 5.15 4.80
C PHE A 68 -11.36 5.35 4.17
N ASN A 69 -10.60 6.29 4.73
CA ASN A 69 -9.17 6.38 4.49
C ASN A 69 -8.49 5.26 5.26
N TRP A 70 -7.97 4.28 4.52
CA TRP A 70 -7.21 3.19 5.11
C TRP A 70 -5.71 3.49 5.05
N LYS A 71 -5.03 3.28 6.17
CA LYS A 71 -3.58 3.44 6.28
C LYS A 71 -2.97 2.16 6.83
N LEU A 72 -1.98 1.61 6.14
CA LEU A 72 -1.22 0.47 6.65
C LEU A 72 -0.30 0.94 7.78
N ILE A 73 -0.47 0.37 8.97
CA ILE A 73 0.38 0.64 10.13
C ILE A 73 1.51 -0.38 10.18
N GLU A 74 1.17 -1.66 10.10
CA GLU A 74 2.11 -2.76 10.30
C GLU A 74 1.78 -3.93 9.39
N LEU A 75 2.79 -4.60 8.87
CA LEU A 75 2.66 -5.75 7.98
C LEU A 75 3.63 -6.83 8.44
N HIS A 76 3.09 -7.98 8.82
CA HIS A 76 3.88 -9.18 9.03
C HIS A 76 3.93 -9.99 7.74
N ASP A 77 5.12 -10.07 7.17
CA ASP A 77 5.43 -10.90 6.01
C ASP A 77 6.27 -12.11 6.47
N PRO A 78 5.71 -13.34 6.43
CA PRO A 78 6.43 -14.55 6.84
C PRO A 78 7.70 -14.80 6.02
N ASN A 79 7.82 -14.24 4.82
CA ASN A 79 8.97 -14.39 3.94
C ASN A 79 10.03 -13.29 4.13
N GLN A 80 9.72 -12.22 4.87
CA GLN A 80 10.70 -11.17 5.21
C GLN A 80 11.58 -11.51 6.41
N GLY A 81 11.42 -12.71 6.98
CA GLY A 81 12.20 -13.25 8.11
C GLY A 81 13.69 -13.52 7.85
N GLY A 82 14.35 -12.73 6.98
CA GLY A 82 15.79 -12.68 6.84
C GLY A 82 16.45 -11.41 7.41
N ALA A 83 15.69 -10.39 7.85
CA ALA A 83 16.31 -9.12 8.25
C ALA A 83 15.76 -8.45 9.53
N ALA A 84 14.64 -8.87 10.10
CA ALA A 84 14.09 -8.22 11.30
C ALA A 84 13.29 -9.20 12.16
N GLY A 85 14.00 -10.01 12.95
CA GLY A 85 13.39 -10.89 13.92
C GLY A 85 14.39 -11.25 14.99
N ALA A 86 14.16 -10.71 16.18
CA ALA A 86 14.46 -11.26 17.49
C ALA A 86 15.68 -12.19 17.63
N GLY A 87 16.59 -11.80 18.53
CA GLY A 87 17.75 -12.57 18.93
C GLY A 87 17.46 -14.07 19.06
N ARG A 88 18.15 -14.84 18.22
CA ARG A 88 18.46 -16.24 18.47
C ARG A 88 19.92 -16.43 18.16
N GLN A 89 20.63 -16.92 19.16
CA GLN A 89 22.05 -17.19 19.18
C GLN A 89 22.52 -17.82 17.86
N ALA A 90 23.53 -17.19 17.24
CA ALA A 90 24.26 -17.77 16.15
C ALA A 90 25.01 -19.02 16.66
N ALA A 91 24.48 -20.20 16.36
CA ALA A 91 25.29 -21.41 16.39
C ALA A 91 26.36 -21.31 15.29
N PRO A 92 27.64 -21.63 15.56
CA PRO A 92 28.68 -21.52 14.56
C PRO A 92 28.60 -22.73 13.61
N ALA A 93 27.96 -22.54 12.46
CA ALA A 93 28.06 -23.51 11.37
C ALA A 93 29.44 -23.38 10.71
N ARG A 94 30.37 -24.27 11.12
CA ARG A 94 31.67 -24.44 10.48
C ARG A 94 31.51 -24.97 9.04
N THR A 95 32.44 -24.49 8.21
CA THR A 95 32.96 -25.10 6.97
C THR A 95 32.11 -25.06 5.69
N ALA A 96 32.40 -24.05 4.86
CA ALA A 96 32.38 -24.16 3.41
C ALA A 96 33.57 -25.03 2.93
N PRO A 97 33.62 -25.54 1.66
CA PRO A 97 34.10 -24.65 0.58
C PRO A 97 33.56 -24.90 -0.85
N ARG A 98 33.71 -23.83 -1.66
CA ARG A 98 33.76 -23.74 -3.15
C ARG A 98 32.45 -24.02 -3.90
N SER A 99 31.99 -23.17 -4.82
CA SER A 99 32.71 -22.53 -5.92
C SER A 99 32.05 -21.21 -6.35
N ALA A 100 32.87 -20.33 -6.89
CA ALA A 100 32.59 -18.93 -7.18
C ALA A 100 31.72 -18.71 -8.43
N LYS A 101 30.75 -17.81 -8.29
CA LYS A 101 30.52 -16.78 -9.32
C LYS A 101 30.09 -15.48 -8.64
N ALA A 102 31.07 -14.82 -8.03
CA ALA A 102 30.94 -13.43 -7.66
C ALA A 102 30.80 -12.60 -8.94
N ARG A 103 29.69 -11.88 -9.08
CA ARG A 103 29.71 -10.57 -9.72
C ARG A 103 28.77 -9.64 -8.96
N THR A 104 29.43 -8.69 -8.28
CA THR A 104 28.96 -7.36 -7.89
C THR A 104 27.82 -7.26 -6.88
N ALA A 105 28.25 -7.14 -5.61
CA ALA A 105 27.56 -6.35 -4.60
C ALA A 105 27.65 -4.85 -4.93
N ALA A 106 26.74 -4.09 -4.29
CA ALA A 106 26.70 -2.62 -4.15
C ALA A 106 26.08 -1.80 -5.28
N LYS A 107 24.76 -1.57 -5.19
CA LYS A 107 24.23 -0.24 -4.82
C LYS A 107 22.74 -0.36 -4.51
N GLY A 108 22.38 -0.05 -3.26
CA GLY A 108 20.98 0.13 -2.87
C GLY A 108 20.39 1.31 -3.65
N LEU A 109 19.72 1.02 -4.75
CA LEU A 109 18.82 1.96 -5.38
C LEU A 109 17.42 1.62 -4.90
N ARG A 110 16.85 2.52 -4.10
CA ARG A 110 15.46 2.48 -3.65
C ARG A 110 14.59 1.96 -4.78
N ARG A 111 14.01 0.78 -4.57
CA ARG A 111 13.16 0.07 -5.52
C ARG A 111 11.95 0.95 -5.81
N ARG A 112 12.05 1.83 -6.82
CA ARG A 112 10.89 2.54 -7.37
C ARG A 112 9.97 1.47 -7.90
N GLU A 113 8.87 1.25 -7.19
CA GLU A 113 7.81 0.36 -7.59
C GLU A 113 7.30 0.84 -8.95
N LYS A 114 7.63 0.08 -10.01
CA LYS A 114 7.18 0.39 -11.37
C LYS A 114 5.73 -0.02 -11.47
N VAL A 115 4.82 0.87 -11.08
CA VAL A 115 3.40 0.71 -11.36
C VAL A 115 3.24 0.85 -12.89
N PRO A 116 2.68 -0.16 -13.59
CA PRO A 116 2.47 -0.07 -15.03
C PRO A 116 1.38 0.99 -15.29
N LEU A 117 1.80 2.19 -15.68
CA LEU A 117 0.90 3.25 -16.08
C LEU A 117 0.41 2.98 -17.52
N PRO A 118 -0.89 3.13 -17.81
CA PRO A 118 -1.45 2.94 -19.14
C PRO A 118 -1.14 4.15 -20.04
N LEU A 119 0.15 4.40 -20.30
CA LEU A 119 0.63 5.56 -21.06
C LEU A 119 -0.03 5.68 -22.44
N LYS A 120 -0.33 4.55 -23.08
CA LYS A 120 -1.04 4.51 -24.38
C LYS A 120 -2.44 5.11 -24.30
N PHE A 121 -3.15 4.87 -23.19
CA PHE A 121 -4.49 5.42 -22.98
C PHE A 121 -4.43 6.94 -22.85
N TYR A 122 -3.53 7.45 -22.01
CA TYR A 122 -3.33 8.89 -21.86
C TYR A 122 -2.90 9.57 -23.18
N ALA A 123 -1.98 8.95 -23.92
CA ALA A 123 -1.54 9.47 -25.22
C ALA A 123 -2.70 9.54 -26.23
N ALA A 124 -3.56 8.52 -26.28
CA ALA A 124 -4.73 8.53 -27.16
C ALA A 124 -5.73 9.63 -26.80
N VAL A 125 -6.00 9.83 -25.50
CA VAL A 125 -6.90 10.89 -25.00
C VAL A 125 -6.35 12.28 -25.35
N VAL A 126 -5.07 12.52 -25.10
CA VAL A 126 -4.41 13.80 -25.43
C VAL A 126 -4.46 14.05 -26.95
N LEU A 127 -4.14 13.03 -27.76
CA LEU A 127 -4.17 13.16 -29.21
C LEU A 127 -5.58 13.45 -29.73
N ALA A 128 -6.60 12.77 -29.22
CA ALA A 128 -8.00 13.03 -29.57
C ALA A 128 -8.42 14.45 -29.18
N GLY A 129 -8.05 14.91 -27.97
CA GLY A 129 -8.31 16.28 -27.52
C GLY A 129 -7.65 17.33 -28.40
N VAL A 130 -6.39 17.13 -28.80
CA VAL A 130 -5.67 18.04 -29.69
C VAL A 130 -6.30 18.06 -31.09
N LEU A 131 -6.70 16.91 -31.63
CA LEU A 131 -7.35 16.84 -32.94
C LEU A 131 -8.72 17.54 -32.94
N ILE A 132 -9.56 17.23 -31.94
CA ILE A 132 -10.90 17.84 -31.82
C ILE A 132 -10.76 19.35 -31.56
N GLY A 133 -9.88 19.73 -30.63
CA GLY A 133 -9.61 21.13 -30.31
C GLY A 133 -9.05 21.89 -31.50
N GLY A 134 -8.13 21.30 -32.26
CA GLY A 134 -7.57 21.88 -33.48
C GLY A 134 -8.62 22.08 -34.58
N VAL A 135 -9.50 21.09 -34.79
CA VAL A 135 -10.61 21.21 -35.75
C VAL A 135 -11.59 22.31 -35.33
N LEU A 136 -11.95 22.39 -34.05
CA LEU A 136 -12.84 23.44 -33.54
C LEU A 136 -12.18 24.83 -33.60
N TYR A 137 -10.89 24.92 -33.29
CA TYR A 137 -10.13 26.15 -33.39
C TYR A 137 -10.06 26.65 -34.85
N LEU A 138 -9.83 25.76 -35.80
CA LEU A 138 -9.87 26.13 -37.22
C LEU A 138 -11.28 26.54 -37.68
N ARG A 139 -12.31 25.89 -37.14
CA ARG A 139 -13.71 26.16 -37.51
C ARG A 139 -14.28 27.45 -36.93
N HIS A 140 -13.86 27.83 -35.73
CA HIS A 140 -14.44 28.96 -34.97
C HIS A 140 -13.44 30.09 -34.66
N GLY A 141 -12.14 29.84 -34.79
CA GLY A 141 -11.06 30.74 -34.38
C GLY A 141 -10.31 31.40 -35.53
N LEU A 142 -10.65 31.12 -36.79
CA LEU A 142 -10.15 31.87 -37.95
C LEU A 142 -11.10 33.05 -38.23
N PRO A 143 -10.76 34.30 -37.84
CA PRO A 143 -11.35 35.45 -38.50
C PRO A 143 -10.92 35.39 -39.97
N GLY A 144 -11.88 35.35 -40.88
CA GLY A 144 -11.61 35.39 -42.32
C GLY A 144 -10.85 36.66 -42.71
N PRO A 145 -10.13 36.66 -43.85
CA PRO A 145 -9.45 37.84 -44.37
C PRO A 145 -10.43 38.99 -44.68
#